data_AF-A0A443HTZ3-F1
#
_entry.id   AF-A0A443HTZ3-F1
#
_cell.length_a   1.000
_cell.length_b   1.000
_cell.length_c   1.000
_cell.angle_alpha   90.00
_cell.angle_beta   90.00
_cell.angle_gamma   90.00
#
_symmetry.space_group_name_H-M   'P 1'
#
loop_
_entity.id
_entity.type
_entity.pdbx_description
1 polymer ?
#
loop_
_entity_poly.entity_id
_entity_poly.type
_entity_poly.pdbx_seq_one_letter_code
_entity_poly.pdbx_strand_id
1 'polypeptide(L)'
;MQLVQQPAIVYPILLPVPSPIGRTKTSPAAQDSVQNINLAVYSCSNYPFGFFNAFGNPVRKDSVDYVLHLGGWGNSIGRVPLPGREIYTLYDYRKRLATYRTDLDLLANHEKFAWIPVWDDHDVADNTYRDGSSELNNTEVSFINDGGVSVDQRKMNAVRAYFEWMPIRQADMDDNLRIWRNFKLGNPVDLIMLDTRNYNRSITDLYWNTDYVHELSNDAGRSMMGARQESWFYHSLLESAQRGASWRIIGSQTGKS
;
A
#
# COMPACT_ATOMS: atom_id res chain seq x y z
N MET A 1 1.21 13.86 36.63
CA MET A 1 1.49 13.18 35.34
C MET A 1 0.22 12.41 34.97
N GLN A 2 -0.68 13.06 34.24
CA GLN A 2 -1.99 12.51 33.91
C GLN A 2 -1.87 11.87 32.53
N LEU A 3 -1.96 10.54 32.48
CA LEU A 3 -1.99 9.78 31.23
C LEU A 3 -3.30 10.14 30.51
N VAL A 4 -3.21 10.98 29.48
CA VAL A 4 -4.33 11.17 28.55
C VAL A 4 -4.33 9.96 27.62
N GLN A 5 -5.02 8.90 28.02
CA GLN A 5 -5.47 7.88 27.07
C GLN A 5 -6.43 8.57 26.10
N GLN A 6 -6.01 8.73 24.84
CA GLN A 6 -6.91 9.18 23.79
C GLN A 6 -8.02 8.13 23.60
N PRO A 7 -9.30 8.52 23.56
CA PRO A 7 -10.40 7.57 23.45
C PRO A 7 -10.38 6.88 22.08
N ALA A 8 -10.53 5.56 22.10
CA ALA A 8 -10.89 4.78 20.93
C ALA A 8 -12.24 5.28 20.38
N ILE A 9 -12.29 5.65 19.09
CA ILE A 9 -13.53 6.05 18.43
C ILE A 9 -14.20 4.81 17.83
N VAL A 10 -15.50 4.65 18.10
CA VAL A 10 -16.36 3.55 17.65
C VAL A 10 -17.28 4.03 16.52
N TYR A 11 -17.30 3.32 15.39
CA TYR A 11 -18.13 3.66 14.23
C TYR A 11 -19.03 2.49 13.80
N PRO A 12 -20.37 2.58 13.96
CA PRO A 12 -21.32 1.73 13.25
C PRO A 12 -21.79 2.37 11.94
N ILE A 13 -21.87 1.60 10.85
CA ILE A 13 -22.58 1.99 9.61
C ILE A 13 -24.02 1.47 9.71
N LEU A 14 -25.00 2.36 9.66
CA LEU A 14 -26.43 2.03 9.77
C LEU A 14 -27.00 1.60 8.40
N LEU A 15 -26.85 0.31 8.09
CA LEU A 15 -27.61 -0.40 7.07
C LEU A 15 -28.69 -1.29 7.77
N PRO A 16 -29.65 -1.89 7.06
CA PRO A 16 -30.67 -2.77 7.67
C PRO A 16 -30.08 -3.95 8.48
N VAL A 17 -28.79 -4.24 8.30
CA VAL A 17 -27.96 -5.03 9.20
C VAL A 17 -26.81 -4.13 9.70
N PRO A 18 -26.62 -3.98 11.02
CA PRO A 18 -25.52 -3.16 11.55
C PRO A 18 -24.16 -3.77 11.22
N SER A 19 -23.19 -2.92 10.88
CA SER A 19 -21.80 -3.36 10.70
C SER A 19 -21.16 -3.78 12.04
N PRO A 20 -20.07 -4.57 12.02
CA PRO A 20 -19.21 -4.74 13.18
C PRO A 20 -18.75 -3.38 13.75
N ILE A 21 -18.48 -3.36 15.05
CA ILE A 21 -18.00 -2.16 15.75
C ILE A 21 -16.49 -2.04 15.57
N GLY A 22 -16.06 -1.07 14.76
CA GLY A 22 -14.64 -0.76 14.61
C GLY A 22 -14.05 0.03 15.78
N ARG A 23 -12.73 -0.08 15.95
CA ARG A 23 -11.88 0.72 16.84
C ARG A 23 -10.74 1.34 16.03
N THR A 24 -10.48 2.63 16.25
CA THR A 24 -9.34 3.32 15.65
C THR A 24 -8.62 4.21 16.66
N LYS A 25 -7.36 4.54 16.36
CA LYS A 25 -6.53 5.48 17.13
C LYS A 25 -6.14 6.65 16.23
N THR A 26 -6.42 7.87 16.68
CA THR A 26 -6.01 9.08 15.98
C THR A 26 -4.51 9.31 16.10
N SER A 27 -3.90 9.85 15.04
CA SER A 27 -2.51 10.28 15.11
C SER A 27 -2.35 11.40 16.14
N PRO A 28 -1.33 11.36 17.01
CA PRO A 28 -0.99 12.49 17.87
C PRO A 28 -0.64 13.73 17.03
N ALA A 29 -0.81 14.93 17.61
CA ALA A 29 -0.41 16.16 16.95
C ALA A 29 1.13 16.23 16.85
N ALA A 30 1.64 16.97 15.86
CA ALA A 30 3.08 17.00 15.56
C ALA A 30 3.98 17.50 16.70
N GLN A 31 3.42 18.16 17.71
CA GLN A 31 4.13 18.70 18.88
C GLN A 31 3.87 17.89 20.17
N ASP A 32 3.00 16.88 20.11
CA ASP A 32 2.69 16.05 21.27
C ASP A 32 3.93 15.27 21.70
N SER A 33 4.20 15.25 23.01
CA SER A 33 5.22 14.40 23.59
C SER A 33 4.69 12.97 23.67
N VAL A 34 5.19 12.11 22.79
CA VAL A 34 4.80 10.70 22.70
C VAL A 34 5.96 9.84 23.17
N GLN A 35 5.72 9.00 24.17
CA GLN A 35 6.77 8.13 24.72
C GLN A 35 7.04 6.91 23.85
N ASN A 36 5.98 6.29 23.32
CA ASN A 36 6.06 5.04 22.56
C ASN A 36 5.11 5.07 21.36
N ILE A 37 5.56 4.50 20.24
CA ILE A 37 4.75 4.23 19.04
C ILE A 37 5.02 2.79 18.63
N ASN A 38 3.98 1.95 18.61
CA ASN A 38 4.07 0.55 18.20
C ASN A 38 3.52 0.37 16.78
N LEU A 39 4.36 -0.07 15.85
CA LEU A 39 4.00 -0.31 14.46
C LEU A 39 4.02 -1.81 14.17
N ALA A 40 2.95 -2.34 13.58
CA ALA A 40 2.99 -3.61 12.87
C ALA A 40 3.35 -3.35 11.41
N VAL A 41 4.26 -4.14 10.84
CA VAL A 41 4.63 -4.03 9.42
C VAL A 41 4.35 -5.34 8.73
N TYR A 42 3.58 -5.28 7.66
CA TYR A 42 3.23 -6.39 6.80
C TYR A 42 3.68 -6.09 5.38
N SER A 43 3.88 -7.15 4.62
CA SER A 43 4.02 -7.15 3.18
C SER A 43 3.51 -8.51 2.68
N CYS A 44 3.38 -8.66 1.38
CA CYS A 44 3.22 -9.95 0.71
C CYS A 44 2.07 -10.82 1.20
N SER A 45 0.94 -10.20 1.57
CA SER A 45 -0.18 -10.93 2.17
C SER A 45 -1.02 -11.62 1.12
N ASN A 46 -0.48 -12.71 0.60
CA ASN A 46 -0.99 -13.34 -0.58
C ASN A 46 -1.99 -14.46 -0.20
N TYR A 47 -3.26 -14.30 -0.59
CA TYR A 47 -4.37 -15.13 -0.11
C TYR A 47 -4.24 -16.64 -0.40
N PRO A 48 -3.81 -17.06 -1.60
CA PRO A 48 -3.52 -18.47 -1.85
C PRO A 48 -2.47 -19.09 -0.93
N PHE A 49 -1.63 -18.30 -0.26
CA PHE A 49 -0.32 -18.76 0.22
C PHE A 49 -0.28 -19.09 1.70
N GLY A 50 -1.35 -18.75 2.41
CA GLY A 50 -1.47 -19.01 3.82
C GLY A 50 -2.68 -18.33 4.41
N PHE A 51 -3.03 -18.72 5.64
CA PHE A 51 -3.98 -17.97 6.45
C PHE A 51 -3.33 -16.71 6.98
N PHE A 52 -4.10 -15.64 7.12
CA PHE A 52 -3.64 -14.35 7.57
C PHE A 52 -3.43 -14.27 9.10
N ASN A 53 -2.94 -15.36 9.70
CA ASN A 53 -2.66 -15.50 11.14
C ASN A 53 -1.75 -14.38 11.69
N ALA A 54 -0.83 -13.86 10.86
CA ALA A 54 0.03 -12.73 11.20
C ALA A 54 -0.75 -11.43 11.47
N PHE A 55 -1.91 -11.25 10.84
CA PHE A 55 -2.83 -10.13 11.12
C PHE A 55 -3.59 -10.33 12.42
N GLY A 56 -4.01 -11.57 12.73
CA GLY A 56 -4.73 -11.86 13.97
C GLY A 56 -3.85 -11.82 15.22
N ASN A 57 -2.54 -12.04 15.10
CA ASN A 57 -1.65 -12.09 16.26
C ASN A 57 -1.62 -10.76 17.05
N PRO A 58 -1.43 -9.59 16.42
CA PRO A 58 -1.56 -8.30 17.12
C PRO A 58 -2.98 -8.02 17.63
N VAL A 59 -4.01 -8.47 16.92
CA VAL A 59 -5.42 -8.33 17.35
C VAL A 59 -5.67 -9.06 18.66
N ARG A 60 -5.10 -10.27 18.82
CA ARG A 60 -5.19 -11.10 20.03
C ARG A 60 -4.37 -10.56 21.20
N LYS A 61 -3.23 -9.91 20.93
CA LYS A 61 -2.33 -9.34 21.95
C LYS A 61 -2.62 -7.89 22.33
N ASP A 62 -3.45 -7.21 21.54
CA ASP A 62 -3.72 -5.76 21.63
C ASP A 62 -2.45 -4.90 21.75
N SER A 63 -1.45 -5.19 20.92
CA SER A 63 -0.07 -4.74 21.16
C SER A 63 0.46 -3.70 20.18
N VAL A 64 -0.36 -3.16 19.27
CA VAL A 64 0.09 -2.25 18.20
C VAL A 64 -0.82 -1.03 18.06
N ASP A 65 -0.24 0.10 17.66
CA ASP A 65 -0.97 1.36 17.46
C ASP A 65 -1.38 1.55 15.99
N TYR A 66 -0.50 1.17 15.05
CA TYR A 66 -0.74 1.30 13.61
C TYR A 66 -0.22 0.10 12.83
N VAL A 67 -0.83 -0.11 11.66
CA VAL A 67 -0.46 -1.17 10.71
C VAL A 67 0.07 -0.58 9.41
N LEU A 68 1.28 -0.97 9.03
CA LEU A 68 1.92 -0.75 7.73
C LEU A 68 1.75 -2.01 6.87
N HIS A 69 1.43 -1.88 5.58
CA HIS A 69 1.28 -3.01 4.65
C HIS A 69 1.98 -2.71 3.31
N LEU A 70 2.81 -3.64 2.80
CA LEU A 70 3.84 -3.41 1.77
C LEU A 70 3.95 -4.51 0.64
N GLY A 71 2.90 -5.26 0.26
CA GLY A 71 2.81 -6.09 -1.00
C GLY A 71 3.77 -7.30 -1.24
N GLY A 72 3.44 -8.32 -2.10
CA GLY A 72 4.31 -9.48 -2.52
C GLY A 72 3.74 -10.95 -2.70
N TRP A 73 4.61 -12.00 -2.82
CA TRP A 73 4.42 -13.34 -3.53
C TRP A 73 4.64 -14.69 -2.72
N GLY A 74 4.21 -15.90 -3.20
CA GLY A 74 4.42 -17.27 -2.59
C GLY A 74 4.04 -18.54 -3.46
N ASN A 75 3.85 -19.79 -2.88
CA ASN A 75 3.08 -21.00 -3.41
C ASN A 75 1.66 -21.40 -2.81
N SER A 76 0.62 -21.75 -3.62
CA SER A 76 -0.82 -21.89 -3.20
C SER A 76 -1.18 -23.12 -2.34
N ILE A 77 -2.03 -22.94 -1.32
CA ILE A 77 -2.57 -23.96 -0.39
C ILE A 77 -4.04 -24.35 -0.68
N GLY A 78 -4.52 -24.15 -1.92
CA GLY A 78 -5.90 -24.48 -2.31
C GLY A 78 -6.94 -23.37 -2.04
N ARG A 79 -6.48 -22.21 -1.56
CA ARG A 79 -7.31 -20.99 -1.44
C ARG A 79 -7.27 -20.19 -2.76
N VAL A 80 -8.21 -20.45 -3.65
CA VAL A 80 -8.23 -19.79 -4.97
C VAL A 80 -8.95 -18.43 -4.87
N PRO A 81 -8.27 -17.30 -5.12
CA PRO A 81 -8.90 -16.00 -5.12
C PRO A 81 -9.81 -15.86 -6.34
N LEU A 82 -10.88 -15.07 -6.21
CA LEU A 82 -11.77 -14.83 -7.33
C LEU A 82 -11.44 -13.49 -8.02
N PRO A 83 -11.52 -13.41 -9.36
CA PRO A 83 -11.59 -14.56 -10.26
C PRO A 83 -10.28 -15.37 -10.20
N GLY A 84 -10.38 -16.69 -10.43
CA GLY A 84 -9.25 -17.64 -10.44
C GLY A 84 -8.41 -17.55 -11.72
N ARG A 85 -8.14 -16.33 -12.18
CA ARG A 85 -7.35 -15.97 -13.36
C ARG A 85 -6.69 -14.62 -13.14
N GLU A 86 -5.88 -14.18 -14.10
CA GLU A 86 -5.35 -12.82 -14.14
C GLU A 86 -6.49 -11.78 -14.22
N ILE A 87 -6.26 -10.63 -13.57
CA ILE A 87 -7.28 -9.58 -13.36
C ILE A 87 -6.95 -8.31 -14.13
N TYR A 88 -7.94 -7.78 -14.85
CA TYR A 88 -7.74 -6.64 -15.76
C TYR A 88 -8.81 -5.56 -15.60
N THR A 89 -10.06 -5.99 -15.41
CA THR A 89 -11.20 -5.09 -15.32
C THR A 89 -11.42 -4.60 -13.89
N LEU A 90 -12.10 -3.46 -13.73
CA LEU A 90 -12.50 -2.96 -12.41
C LEU A 90 -13.31 -4.00 -11.61
N TYR A 91 -14.14 -4.78 -12.29
CA TYR A 91 -14.88 -5.88 -11.65
C TYR A 91 -13.93 -6.94 -11.09
N ASP A 92 -12.91 -7.33 -11.85
CA ASP A 92 -11.94 -8.33 -11.42
C ASP A 92 -11.17 -7.88 -10.17
N TYR A 93 -10.69 -6.63 -10.13
CA TYR A 93 -10.00 -6.07 -8.96
C TYR A 93 -10.90 -6.02 -7.72
N ARG A 94 -12.16 -5.57 -7.88
CA ARG A 94 -13.14 -5.57 -6.78
C ARG A 94 -13.39 -6.99 -6.25
N LYS A 95 -13.55 -7.97 -7.15
CA LYS A 95 -13.71 -9.39 -6.79
C LYS A 95 -12.49 -9.93 -6.06
N ARG A 96 -11.28 -9.56 -6.50
CA ARG A 96 -10.02 -9.98 -5.88
C ARG A 96 -9.91 -9.45 -4.45
N LEU A 97 -10.11 -8.14 -4.27
CA LEU A 97 -10.09 -7.49 -2.95
C LEU A 97 -11.17 -8.04 -2.03
N ALA A 98 -12.39 -8.25 -2.55
CA ALA A 98 -13.48 -8.89 -1.81
C ALA A 98 -13.10 -10.29 -1.34
N THR A 99 -12.42 -11.09 -2.18
CA THR A 99 -11.99 -12.44 -1.81
C THR A 99 -10.97 -12.40 -0.68
N TYR A 100 -10.00 -11.48 -0.73
CA TYR A 100 -9.00 -11.36 0.33
C TYR A 100 -9.66 -10.99 1.67
N ARG A 101 -10.74 -10.21 1.63
CA ARG A 101 -11.51 -9.74 2.78
C ARG A 101 -12.50 -10.78 3.30
N THR A 102 -12.45 -12.02 2.82
CA THR A 102 -13.10 -13.17 3.45
C THR A 102 -12.27 -13.77 4.59
N ASP A 103 -10.98 -13.41 4.70
CA ASP A 103 -10.14 -13.89 5.79
C ASP A 103 -10.44 -13.13 7.10
N LEU A 104 -10.84 -13.89 8.12
CA LEU A 104 -11.32 -13.35 9.39
C LEU A 104 -10.22 -12.63 10.18
N ASP A 105 -8.97 -13.07 10.10
CA ASP A 105 -7.87 -12.41 10.83
C ASP A 105 -7.50 -11.07 10.18
N LEU A 106 -7.71 -10.93 8.86
CA LEU A 106 -7.56 -9.66 8.16
C LEU A 106 -8.70 -8.69 8.46
N LEU A 107 -9.95 -9.18 8.48
CA LEU A 107 -11.10 -8.37 8.91
C LEU A 107 -10.92 -7.87 10.34
N ALA A 108 -10.56 -8.74 11.27
CA ALA A 108 -10.37 -8.38 12.67
C ALA A 108 -9.23 -7.36 12.86
N ASN A 109 -8.20 -7.40 12.01
CA ASN A 109 -7.11 -6.43 12.06
C ASN A 109 -7.54 -5.05 11.55
N HIS A 110 -8.29 -4.99 10.44
CA HIS A 110 -8.90 -3.75 9.96
C HIS A 110 -9.92 -3.17 10.95
N GLU A 111 -10.63 -4.02 11.69
CA GLU A 111 -11.59 -3.59 12.71
C GLU A 111 -10.89 -2.96 13.91
N LYS A 112 -9.69 -3.40 14.29
CA LYS A 112 -9.03 -2.97 15.54
C LYS A 112 -7.99 -1.86 15.41
N PHE A 113 -7.39 -1.68 14.24
CA PHE A 113 -6.21 -0.83 14.06
C PHE A 113 -6.36 0.14 12.89
N ALA A 114 -5.73 1.31 13.02
CA ALA A 114 -5.60 2.27 11.92
C ALA A 114 -4.51 1.80 10.94
N TRP A 115 -4.88 1.66 9.67
CA TRP A 115 -3.96 1.26 8.60
C TRP A 115 -3.37 2.48 7.89
N ILE A 116 -2.05 2.44 7.64
CA ILE A 116 -1.34 3.41 6.79
C ILE A 116 -0.75 2.64 5.59
N PRO A 117 -1.60 2.29 4.60
CA PRO A 117 -1.17 1.43 3.49
C PRO A 117 -0.56 2.24 2.34
N VAL A 118 0.28 1.57 1.56
CA VAL A 118 0.71 1.99 0.23
C VAL A 118 0.72 0.75 -0.67
N TRP A 119 0.33 0.89 -1.94
CA TRP A 119 0.30 -0.24 -2.87
C TRP A 119 1.70 -0.69 -3.26
N ASP A 120 1.81 -1.94 -3.72
CA ASP A 120 2.96 -2.48 -4.45
C ASP A 120 2.56 -2.85 -5.89
N ASP A 121 3.43 -3.52 -6.62
CA ASP A 121 3.16 -4.02 -7.96
C ASP A 121 1.94 -4.94 -8.02
N HIS A 122 1.85 -5.95 -7.16
CA HIS A 122 0.75 -6.92 -7.16
C HIS A 122 -0.65 -6.35 -6.84
N ASP A 123 -0.75 -5.10 -6.38
CA ASP A 123 -2.03 -4.40 -6.28
C ASP A 123 -2.54 -3.95 -7.67
N VAL A 124 -1.65 -3.87 -8.67
CA VAL A 124 -1.96 -3.62 -10.08
C VAL A 124 -1.65 -4.86 -10.92
N ALA A 125 -0.37 -5.18 -11.13
CA ALA A 125 0.12 -6.31 -11.90
C ALA A 125 1.56 -6.59 -11.51
N ASP A 126 1.98 -7.85 -11.63
CA ASP A 126 3.34 -8.27 -11.32
C ASP A 126 4.41 -7.43 -12.06
N ASN A 127 5.45 -7.02 -11.33
CA ASN A 127 6.52 -6.15 -11.82
C ASN A 127 6.04 -4.89 -12.59
N THR A 128 4.94 -4.27 -12.15
CA THR A 128 4.47 -3.03 -12.77
C THR A 128 5.45 -1.86 -12.60
N TYR A 129 5.46 -0.97 -13.58
CA TYR A 129 6.15 0.31 -13.60
C TYR A 129 5.23 1.36 -14.25
N ARG A 130 5.75 2.56 -14.55
CA ARG A 130 4.95 3.66 -15.11
C ARG A 130 4.19 3.26 -16.39
N ASP A 131 4.85 2.56 -17.31
CA ASP A 131 4.33 2.33 -18.66
C ASP A 131 3.96 0.86 -18.94
N GLY A 132 4.01 -0.04 -17.95
CA GLY A 132 3.71 -1.46 -18.17
C GLY A 132 3.86 -2.36 -16.93
N SER A 133 3.92 -3.67 -17.17
CA SER A 133 4.11 -4.77 -16.21
C SER A 133 4.69 -6.00 -16.90
N SER A 134 4.95 -7.09 -16.18
CA SER A 134 5.57 -8.29 -16.75
C SER A 134 4.75 -8.90 -17.91
N GLU A 135 3.43 -8.99 -17.72
CA GLU A 135 2.51 -9.59 -18.70
C GLU A 135 1.78 -8.55 -19.58
N LEU A 136 1.88 -7.25 -19.27
CA LEU A 136 1.28 -6.17 -20.05
C LEU A 136 2.31 -5.09 -20.38
N ASN A 137 2.88 -5.17 -21.59
CA ASN A 137 4.05 -4.41 -22.02
C ASN A 137 3.84 -3.62 -23.32
N ASN A 138 2.60 -3.19 -23.60
CA ASN A 138 2.20 -2.41 -24.78
C ASN A 138 2.48 -3.07 -26.14
N THR A 139 2.53 -4.40 -26.19
CA THR A 139 2.53 -5.17 -27.44
C THR A 139 1.10 -5.55 -27.84
N GLU A 140 0.84 -5.71 -29.14
CA GLU A 140 -0.47 -6.21 -29.64
C GLU A 140 -0.85 -7.54 -28.99
N VAL A 141 0.12 -8.44 -28.82
CA VAL A 141 -0.07 -9.73 -28.15
C VAL A 141 -0.51 -9.54 -26.70
N SER A 142 0.18 -8.70 -25.91
CA SER A 142 -0.20 -8.45 -24.52
C SER A 142 -1.60 -7.83 -24.40
N PHE A 143 -1.95 -6.92 -25.31
CA PHE A 143 -3.27 -6.29 -25.33
C PHE A 143 -4.39 -7.30 -25.63
N ILE A 144 -4.17 -8.22 -26.57
CA ILE A 144 -5.13 -9.27 -26.91
C ILE A 144 -5.28 -10.25 -25.74
N ASN A 145 -4.17 -10.69 -25.13
CA ASN A 145 -4.19 -11.64 -24.01
C ASN A 145 -4.95 -11.09 -22.79
N ASP A 146 -4.85 -9.78 -22.55
CA ASP A 146 -5.50 -9.09 -21.43
C ASP A 146 -6.99 -8.77 -21.68
N GLY A 147 -7.53 -9.19 -22.82
CA GLY A 147 -8.92 -8.95 -23.20
C GLY A 147 -9.19 -7.53 -23.71
N GLY A 148 -8.17 -6.88 -24.27
CA GLY A 148 -8.27 -5.54 -24.87
C GLY A 148 -8.24 -4.41 -23.85
N VAL A 149 -7.64 -4.62 -22.67
CA VAL A 149 -7.46 -3.59 -21.65
C VAL A 149 -6.06 -2.99 -21.78
N SER A 150 -5.95 -1.67 -21.98
CA SER A 150 -4.66 -0.99 -22.03
C SER A 150 -3.99 -0.91 -20.65
N VAL A 151 -2.66 -0.67 -20.62
CA VAL A 151 -1.89 -0.45 -19.37
C VAL A 151 -2.56 0.61 -18.50
N ASP A 152 -2.87 1.77 -19.06
CA ASP A 152 -3.46 2.88 -18.33
C ASP A 152 -4.84 2.51 -17.78
N GLN A 153 -5.67 1.83 -18.57
CA GLN A 153 -7.00 1.42 -18.13
C GLN A 153 -6.93 0.39 -17.01
N ARG A 154 -6.01 -0.58 -17.11
CA ARG A 154 -5.77 -1.59 -16.06
C ARG A 154 -5.31 -0.93 -14.76
N LYS A 155 -4.34 -0.01 -14.85
CA LYS A 155 -3.84 0.75 -13.70
C LYS A 155 -4.95 1.57 -13.04
N MET A 156 -5.77 2.28 -13.82
CA MET A 156 -6.90 3.05 -13.28
C MET A 156 -7.98 2.16 -12.66
N ASN A 157 -8.23 0.97 -13.23
CA ASN A 157 -9.14 -0.01 -12.63
C ASN A 157 -8.63 -0.46 -11.25
N ALA A 158 -7.34 -0.78 -11.15
CA ALA A 158 -6.68 -1.19 -9.91
C ALA A 158 -6.72 -0.09 -8.85
N VAL A 159 -6.26 1.12 -9.20
CA VAL A 159 -6.23 2.29 -8.32
C VAL A 159 -7.62 2.63 -7.78
N ARG A 160 -8.62 2.62 -8.65
CA ARG A 160 -10.01 2.86 -8.24
C ARG A 160 -10.48 1.80 -7.24
N ALA A 161 -10.27 0.51 -7.53
CA ALA A 161 -10.64 -0.56 -6.61
C ALA A 161 -9.88 -0.45 -5.28
N TYR A 162 -8.61 -0.05 -5.32
CA TYR A 162 -7.80 0.13 -4.12
C TYR A 162 -8.37 1.22 -3.20
N PHE A 163 -8.72 2.40 -3.75
CA PHE A 163 -9.39 3.46 -2.98
C PHE A 163 -10.79 3.08 -2.48
N GLU A 164 -11.52 2.22 -3.20
CA GLU A 164 -12.84 1.74 -2.77
C GLU A 164 -12.77 0.77 -1.59
N TRP A 165 -11.66 0.02 -1.43
CA TRP A 165 -11.55 -1.07 -0.46
C TRP A 165 -10.54 -0.80 0.68
N MET A 166 -9.67 0.20 0.54
CA MET A 166 -8.67 0.54 1.56
C MET A 166 -9.06 1.82 2.31
N PRO A 167 -8.75 1.94 3.62
CA PRO A 167 -9.08 3.12 4.42
C PRO A 167 -8.10 4.28 4.13
N ILE A 168 -8.15 4.81 2.91
CA ILE A 168 -7.22 5.81 2.40
C ILE A 168 -8.01 7.00 1.86
N ARG A 169 -7.49 8.20 2.10
CA ARG A 169 -7.95 9.42 1.45
C ARG A 169 -7.04 9.74 0.27
N GLN A 170 -7.61 10.25 -0.81
CA GLN A 170 -6.81 10.81 -1.90
C GLN A 170 -5.93 11.92 -1.33
N ALA A 171 -4.63 11.86 -1.65
CA ALA A 171 -3.67 12.86 -1.16
C ALA A 171 -3.81 14.19 -1.92
N ASP A 172 -4.29 14.11 -3.16
CA ASP A 172 -4.49 15.23 -4.08
C ASP A 172 -5.69 14.87 -4.99
N MET A 173 -6.72 15.70 -5.01
CA MET A 173 -7.96 15.41 -5.76
C MET A 173 -7.76 15.51 -7.27
N ASP A 174 -6.73 16.23 -7.71
CA ASP A 174 -6.38 16.41 -9.12
C ASP A 174 -5.37 15.35 -9.60
N ASP A 175 -4.86 14.51 -8.69
CA ASP A 175 -3.91 13.44 -8.98
C ASP A 175 -4.32 12.11 -8.33
N ASN A 176 -5.18 11.39 -9.05
CA ASN A 176 -5.74 10.12 -8.62
C ASN A 176 -4.70 9.00 -8.44
N LEU A 177 -3.49 9.13 -9.01
CA LEU A 177 -2.42 8.15 -8.87
C LEU A 177 -1.47 8.48 -7.71
N ARG A 178 -1.65 9.62 -7.04
CA ARG A 178 -0.82 9.99 -5.90
C ARG A 178 -1.26 9.31 -4.61
N ILE A 179 -0.39 8.45 -4.08
CA ILE A 179 -0.58 7.80 -2.77
C ILE A 179 0.47 8.18 -1.72
N TRP A 180 1.66 8.63 -2.13
CA TRP A 180 2.74 8.95 -1.19
C TRP A 180 2.37 10.16 -0.34
N ARG A 181 2.68 10.06 0.95
CA ARG A 181 2.25 10.99 2.00
C ARG A 181 3.06 10.78 3.27
N ASN A 182 3.03 11.74 4.18
CA ASN A 182 3.75 11.67 5.46
C ASN A 182 2.85 11.91 6.66
N PHE A 183 3.26 11.37 7.81
CA PHE A 183 2.57 11.49 9.09
C PHE A 183 3.56 11.92 10.17
N LYS A 184 3.21 12.99 10.89
CA LYS A 184 3.96 13.52 12.03
C LYS A 184 3.40 12.87 13.29
N LEU A 185 3.95 11.73 13.71
CA LEU A 185 3.46 10.97 14.86
C LEU A 185 4.11 11.51 16.14
N GLY A 186 3.57 12.62 16.65
CA GLY A 186 4.14 13.32 17.80
C GLY A 186 5.42 14.07 17.43
N ASN A 187 6.12 14.55 18.45
CA ASN A 187 7.46 15.10 18.27
C ASN A 187 8.54 14.07 17.86
N PRO A 188 8.47 12.75 18.14
CA PRO A 188 9.63 11.89 17.94
C PRO A 188 9.71 11.25 16.56
N VAL A 189 8.59 11.04 15.86
CA VAL A 189 8.55 10.21 14.64
C VAL A 189 7.93 10.97 13.46
N ASP A 190 8.63 10.96 12.33
CA ASP A 190 8.07 11.18 11.00
C ASP A 190 8.02 9.86 10.23
N LEU A 191 6.82 9.49 9.80
CA LEU A 191 6.61 8.37 8.89
C LEU A 191 6.37 8.93 7.49
N ILE A 192 7.23 8.56 6.54
CA ILE A 192 7.17 9.00 5.14
C ILE A 192 6.88 7.76 4.29
N MET A 193 5.71 7.72 3.66
CA MET A 193 5.30 6.63 2.78
C MET A 193 5.54 7.00 1.32
N LEU A 194 6.29 6.18 0.60
CA LEU A 194 6.68 6.37 -0.80
C LEU A 194 5.88 5.45 -1.74
N ASP A 195 5.70 5.89 -2.98
CA ASP A 195 5.40 5.04 -4.13
C ASP A 195 6.69 4.80 -4.94
N THR A 196 7.12 3.55 -5.10
CA THR A 196 8.26 3.17 -5.95
C THR A 196 7.87 2.21 -7.08
N ARG A 197 6.58 2.21 -7.46
CA ARG A 197 6.00 1.30 -8.45
C ARG A 197 5.24 2.04 -9.53
N ASN A 198 4.08 2.60 -9.20
CA ASN A 198 3.04 2.88 -10.18
C ASN A 198 3.14 4.27 -10.79
N TYR A 199 3.56 5.25 -9.98
CA TYR A 199 3.49 6.66 -10.36
C TYR A 199 4.53 7.05 -11.42
N ASN A 200 5.81 6.70 -11.22
CA ASN A 200 6.88 7.19 -12.10
C ASN A 200 8.05 6.24 -12.33
N ARG A 201 8.00 5.03 -11.78
CA ARG A 201 9.11 4.08 -11.89
C ARG A 201 9.44 3.81 -13.36
N SER A 202 10.71 3.96 -13.71
CA SER A 202 11.24 3.51 -15.00
C SER A 202 11.06 1.99 -15.17
N ILE A 203 11.24 1.51 -16.40
CA ILE A 203 11.16 0.08 -16.72
C ILE A 203 11.96 -0.76 -15.71
N THR A 204 11.34 -1.82 -15.23
CA THR A 204 11.93 -2.75 -14.26
C THR A 204 12.22 -4.08 -14.93
N ASP A 205 12.80 -5.02 -14.19
CA ASP A 205 12.91 -6.41 -14.63
C ASP A 205 11.51 -7.01 -14.84
N LEU A 206 11.26 -7.49 -16.05
CA LEU A 206 10.03 -8.14 -16.53
C LEU A 206 10.30 -9.62 -16.88
N TYR A 207 11.36 -10.21 -16.32
CA TYR A 207 11.89 -11.56 -16.53
C TYR A 207 12.59 -11.81 -17.87
N TRP A 208 12.22 -11.09 -18.93
CA TRP A 208 12.82 -11.24 -20.26
C TRP A 208 13.80 -10.13 -20.63
N ASN A 209 13.89 -9.07 -19.83
CA ASN A 209 14.74 -7.90 -20.07
C ASN A 209 15.78 -7.65 -18.96
N THR A 210 16.09 -8.65 -18.13
CA THR A 210 17.01 -8.51 -16.99
C THR A 210 18.35 -7.88 -17.40
N ASP A 211 18.98 -8.39 -18.46
CA ASP A 211 20.28 -7.86 -18.93
C ASP A 211 20.16 -6.41 -19.40
N TYR A 212 19.10 -6.06 -20.13
CA TYR A 212 18.83 -4.68 -20.55
C TYR A 212 18.61 -3.74 -19.35
N VAL A 213 17.89 -4.21 -18.33
CA VAL A 213 17.67 -3.44 -17.09
C VAL A 213 18.99 -3.24 -16.34
N HIS A 214 19.86 -4.24 -16.33
CA HIS A 214 21.21 -4.16 -15.74
C HIS A 214 22.10 -3.18 -16.49
N GLU A 215 22.13 -3.22 -17.82
CA GLU A 215 22.89 -2.27 -18.65
C GLU A 215 22.50 -0.82 -18.38
N LEU A 216 21.19 -0.58 -18.22
CA LEU A 216 20.66 0.74 -17.94
C LEU A 216 20.68 1.12 -16.46
N SER A 217 21.12 0.27 -15.53
CA SER A 217 20.98 0.49 -14.09
C SER A 217 21.59 1.82 -13.60
N ASN A 218 22.68 2.28 -14.22
CA ASN A 218 23.38 3.53 -13.90
C ASN A 218 23.00 4.71 -14.81
N ASP A 219 21.98 4.56 -15.66
CA ASP A 219 21.51 5.65 -16.52
C ASP A 219 20.87 6.78 -15.70
N ALA A 220 21.37 8.00 -15.86
CA ALA A 220 20.93 9.18 -15.11
C ALA A 220 19.47 9.58 -15.38
N GLY A 221 18.88 9.13 -16.49
CA GLY A 221 17.48 9.35 -16.84
C GLY A 221 16.51 8.40 -16.14
N ARG A 222 17.01 7.37 -15.44
CA ARG A 222 16.16 6.45 -14.68
C ARG A 222 15.75 7.03 -13.35
N SER A 223 14.51 6.78 -12.98
CA SER A 223 13.99 7.17 -11.68
C SER A 223 13.00 6.14 -11.14
N MET A 224 13.01 5.96 -9.82
CA MET A 224 12.06 5.09 -9.10
C MET A 224 10.80 5.86 -8.67
N MET A 225 10.94 7.16 -8.39
CA MET A 225 9.89 8.01 -7.79
C MET A 225 9.46 9.15 -8.71
N GLY A 226 10.31 9.55 -9.65
CA GLY A 226 10.16 10.74 -10.48
C GLY A 226 10.44 12.03 -9.71
N ALA A 227 10.76 13.09 -10.45
CA ALA A 227 11.19 14.37 -9.89
C ALA A 227 10.18 14.98 -8.89
N ARG A 228 8.87 14.82 -9.12
CA ARG A 228 7.82 15.36 -8.25
C ARG A 228 7.87 14.75 -6.85
N GLN A 229 7.97 13.43 -6.75
CA GLN A 229 8.03 12.74 -5.47
C GLN A 229 9.42 12.84 -4.84
N GLU A 230 10.49 12.83 -5.62
CA GLU A 230 11.86 13.07 -5.13
C GLU A 230 11.99 14.44 -4.46
N SER A 231 11.51 15.50 -5.13
CA SER A 231 11.48 16.86 -4.56
C SER A 231 10.62 16.93 -3.30
N TRP A 232 9.42 16.35 -3.33
CA TRP A 232 8.56 16.27 -2.14
C TRP A 232 9.22 15.51 -0.98
N PHE A 233 9.90 14.41 -1.27
CA PHE A 233 10.57 13.59 -0.28
C PHE A 233 11.74 14.34 0.36
N TYR A 234 12.56 15.00 -0.46
CA TYR A 234 13.64 15.85 0.00
C TYR A 234 13.13 16.97 0.93
N HIS A 235 12.07 17.69 0.54
CA HIS A 235 11.46 18.71 1.38
C HIS A 235 10.89 18.13 2.67
N SER A 236 10.25 16.95 2.62
CA SER A 236 9.72 16.27 3.81
C SER A 236 10.84 15.91 4.81
N LEU A 237 12.01 15.51 4.32
CA LEU A 237 13.18 15.25 5.17
C LEU A 237 13.74 16.54 5.78
N LEU A 238 13.80 17.64 5.02
CA LEU A 238 14.22 18.94 5.53
C LEU A 238 13.26 19.46 6.61
N GLU A 239 11.95 19.41 6.38
CA GLU A 239 10.94 19.79 7.38
C GLU A 239 11.07 18.94 8.66
N SER A 240 11.29 17.63 8.48
CA SER A 240 11.50 16.69 9.59
C SER A 240 12.76 17.03 10.41
N ALA A 241 13.84 17.41 9.73
CA ALA A 241 15.07 17.87 10.37
C ALA A 241 14.87 19.17 11.13
N GLN A 242 14.21 20.16 10.51
CA GLN A 242 13.92 21.45 11.14
C GLN A 242 13.01 21.32 12.35
N ARG A 243 12.03 20.40 12.32
CA ARG A 243 11.15 20.11 13.46
C ARG A 243 11.86 19.40 14.61
N GLY A 244 13.03 18.83 14.38
CA GLY A 244 13.77 18.07 15.39
C GLY A 244 13.20 16.68 15.65
N ALA A 245 12.52 16.06 14.67
CA ALA A 245 12.04 14.70 14.81
C ALA A 245 13.21 13.74 15.03
N SER A 246 13.12 12.89 16.05
CA SER A 246 14.18 11.95 16.42
C SER A 246 14.33 10.82 15.42
N TRP A 247 13.22 10.39 14.80
CA TRP A 247 13.16 9.25 13.88
C TRP A 247 12.48 9.65 12.57
N ARG A 248 13.07 9.22 11.46
CA ARG A 248 12.50 9.28 10.11
C ARG A 248 12.36 7.86 9.61
N ILE A 249 11.13 7.38 9.53
CA ILE A 249 10.80 6.04 9.06
C ILE A 249 10.31 6.18 7.62
N ILE A 250 10.97 5.49 6.69
CA ILE A 250 10.62 5.51 5.28
C ILE A 250 9.93 4.19 4.95
N GLY A 251 8.63 4.26 4.64
CA GLY A 251 7.87 3.14 4.11
C GLY A 251 8.02 3.10 2.59
N SER A 252 8.58 2.02 2.06
CA SER A 252 8.81 1.78 0.63
C SER A 252 8.54 0.31 0.30
N GLN A 253 8.13 0.04 -0.93
CA GLN A 253 7.86 -1.29 -1.47
C GLN A 253 9.16 -2.06 -1.72
N THR A 254 10.19 -1.35 -2.15
CA THR A 254 11.47 -1.93 -2.55
C THR A 254 12.58 -1.36 -1.66
N GLY A 255 13.36 -2.26 -1.06
CA GLY A 255 14.46 -1.93 -0.14
C GLY A 255 15.86 -2.02 -0.74
N LYS A 256 16.00 -2.27 -2.05
CA LYS A 256 17.30 -2.33 -2.73
C LYS A 256 17.22 -1.63 -4.09
N SER A 257 18.00 -0.56 -4.22
CA SER A 257 18.50 -0.01 -5.48
C SER A 257 19.57 -0.92 -6.05
#